data_AF-A0A3M2SQZ9-F1
#
_entry.id   AF-A0A3M2SQZ9-F1
#
_cell.length_a   1.000
_cell.length_b   1.000
_cell.length_c   1.000
_cell.angle_alpha   90.00
_cell.angle_beta   90.00
_cell.angle_gamma   90.00
#
_symmetry.space_group_name_H-M   'P 1'
#
loop_
_entity.id
_entity.type
_entity.pdbx_description
1 polymer ?
#
loop_
_entity_poly.entity_id
_entity_poly.type
_entity_poly.pdbx_seq_one_letter_code
_entity_poly.pdbx_strand_id
1 'polypeptide(L)'
;MKLTAILFLTSLVTASPTVYFIRHGEKPEEGNGLHAEGQQRAQCLRSVFGVSSQYNIGHIMAQTYKSSGARKRPYDTVLPLAQDLGLTVDTSCDRDDSECVKDFVKNYEGTGNILICWEHKRLNNLAKELGADDVDNYPSDRFDIIWTDPPKYKEITEVTSEKCPGLDA
;
A
#
# COMPACT_ATOMS: atom_id res chain seq x y z
N MET A 1 43.10 33.28 20.56
CA MET A 1 41.94 32.39 20.82
C MET A 1 41.58 31.68 19.53
N LYS A 2 41.70 30.35 19.48
CA LYS A 2 41.21 29.55 18.34
C LYS A 2 39.81 29.04 18.71
N LEU A 3 38.79 29.48 17.99
CA LEU A 3 37.44 28.93 18.09
C LEU A 3 37.41 27.63 17.30
N THR A 4 37.24 26.51 18.01
CA THR A 4 36.99 25.20 17.38
C THR A 4 35.49 25.04 17.23
N ALA A 5 34.99 25.08 16.00
CA ALA A 5 33.58 24.78 15.70
C ALA A 5 33.39 23.25 15.74
N ILE A 6 32.57 22.77 16.66
CA ILE A 6 32.18 21.36 16.75
C ILE A 6 30.95 21.18 15.84
N LEU A 7 31.14 20.50 14.72
CA LEU A 7 30.07 20.12 13.81
C LEU A 7 29.41 18.83 14.32
N PHE A 8 28.21 18.92 14.87
CA PHE A 8 27.42 17.73 15.23
C PHE A 8 26.77 17.17 13.96
N LEU A 9 27.32 16.06 13.45
CA LEU A 9 26.64 15.22 12.47
C LEU A 9 25.58 14.40 13.21
N THR A 10 24.31 14.79 13.08
CA THR A 10 23.19 13.95 13.51
C THR A 10 22.93 12.90 12.44
N SER A 11 23.26 11.64 12.73
CA SER A 11 22.81 10.51 11.91
C SER A 11 21.29 10.39 12.03
N LEU A 12 20.56 10.73 10.97
CA LEU A 12 19.14 10.43 10.87
C LEU A 12 19.01 8.92 10.67
N VAL A 13 18.65 8.20 11.73
CA VAL A 13 18.18 6.82 11.58
C VAL A 13 16.81 6.90 10.92
N THR A 14 16.71 6.49 9.65
CA THR A 14 15.40 6.27 9.05
C THR A 14 14.77 5.05 9.72
N ALA A 15 13.61 5.25 10.36
CA ALA A 15 12.84 4.14 10.89
C ALA A 15 12.29 3.34 9.70
N SER A 16 12.34 2.01 9.77
CA SER A 16 11.70 1.18 8.75
C SER A 16 10.22 1.55 8.60
N PRO A 17 9.66 1.49 7.39
CA PRO A 17 8.28 1.89 7.15
C PRO A 17 7.30 0.90 7.81
N THR A 18 6.11 1.39 8.14
CA THR A 18 4.93 0.52 8.25
C THR A 18 4.44 0.21 6.83
N VAL A 19 3.99 -1.03 6.60
CA VAL A 19 3.36 -1.43 5.35
C VAL A 19 1.85 -1.53 5.57
N TYR A 20 1.09 -0.83 4.74
CA TYR A 20 -0.36 -0.92 4.71
C TYR A 20 -0.79 -1.70 3.48
N PHE A 21 -1.62 -2.73 3.65
CA PHE A 21 -2.16 -3.49 2.55
C PHE A 21 -3.64 -3.23 2.36
N ILE A 22 -4.03 -2.96 1.12
CA ILE A 22 -5.42 -2.89 0.68
C ILE A 22 -5.60 -3.75 -0.58
N ARG A 23 -6.82 -4.22 -0.82
CA ARG A 23 -7.17 -4.80 -2.12
C ARG A 23 -7.57 -3.71 -3.10
N HIS A 24 -7.66 -4.08 -4.38
CA HIS A 24 -8.28 -3.19 -5.37
C HIS A 24 -9.76 -2.92 -5.08
N GLY A 25 -10.27 -1.78 -5.51
CA GLY A 25 -11.69 -1.43 -5.44
C GLY A 25 -12.59 -2.36 -6.26
N GLU A 26 -13.90 -2.16 -6.11
CA GLU A 26 -14.96 -2.98 -6.67
C GLU A 26 -14.77 -3.20 -8.18
N LYS A 27 -15.07 -4.42 -8.63
CA LYS A 27 -14.90 -4.86 -10.02
C LYS A 27 -16.26 -5.03 -10.69
N PRO A 28 -16.36 -4.80 -12.01
CA PRO A 28 -17.57 -5.16 -12.75
C PRO A 28 -17.77 -6.69 -12.77
N GLU A 29 -18.97 -7.14 -13.12
CA GLU A 29 -19.23 -8.57 -13.38
C GLU A 29 -18.29 -9.11 -14.47
N GLU A 30 -18.11 -8.33 -15.54
CA GLU A 30 -17.27 -8.68 -16.67
C GLU A 30 -16.34 -7.52 -17.07
N GLY A 31 -15.15 -7.86 -17.55
CA GLY A 31 -14.17 -6.91 -18.07
C GLY A 31 -13.05 -6.51 -17.09
N ASN A 32 -12.33 -5.46 -17.48
CA ASN A 32 -11.16 -4.93 -16.76
C ASN A 32 -11.49 -3.59 -16.10
N GLY A 33 -10.67 -3.18 -15.13
CA GLY A 33 -10.84 -1.91 -14.43
C GLY A 33 -11.90 -1.95 -13.33
N LEU A 34 -12.18 -0.78 -12.76
CA LEU A 34 -13.05 -0.60 -11.60
C LEU A 34 -14.52 -0.43 -12.01
N HIS A 35 -15.42 -1.01 -11.21
CA HIS A 35 -16.85 -0.66 -11.20
C HIS A 35 -17.04 0.78 -10.68
N ALA A 36 -18.26 1.33 -10.81
CA ALA A 36 -18.59 2.67 -10.33
C ALA A 36 -18.28 2.84 -8.83
N GLU A 37 -18.59 1.85 -8.00
CA GLU A 37 -18.25 1.85 -6.56
C GLU A 37 -16.73 1.84 -6.35
N GLY A 38 -15.99 1.05 -7.14
CA GLY A 38 -14.52 1.02 -7.08
C GLY A 38 -13.89 2.35 -7.44
N GLN A 39 -14.48 3.07 -8.40
CA GLN A 39 -14.07 4.43 -8.74
C GLN A 39 -14.37 5.40 -7.59
N GLN A 40 -15.52 5.27 -6.93
CA GLN A 40 -15.85 6.07 -5.74
C GLN A 40 -14.90 5.77 -4.58
N ARG A 41 -14.55 4.49 -4.35
CA ARG A 41 -13.54 4.08 -3.38
C ARG A 41 -12.19 4.71 -3.68
N ALA A 42 -11.74 4.65 -4.93
CA ALA A 42 -10.49 5.30 -5.34
C ALA A 42 -10.46 6.81 -5.04
N GLN A 43 -11.61 7.50 -5.14
CA GLN A 43 -11.72 8.90 -4.71
C GLN A 43 -11.72 9.05 -3.18
N CYS A 44 -12.42 8.18 -2.45
CA CYS A 44 -12.42 8.18 -0.99
C CYS A 44 -11.01 8.00 -0.40
N LEU A 45 -10.20 7.10 -0.97
CA LEU A 45 -8.84 6.81 -0.51
C LEU A 45 -7.93 8.04 -0.43
N ARG A 46 -8.20 9.06 -1.25
CA ARG A 46 -7.50 10.36 -1.22
C ARG A 46 -7.63 11.05 0.14
N SER A 47 -8.76 10.87 0.83
CA SER A 47 -8.99 11.38 2.18
C SER A 47 -8.48 10.43 3.26
N VAL A 48 -8.56 9.12 3.03
CA VAL A 48 -8.08 8.09 3.98
C VAL A 48 -6.57 8.16 4.15
N PHE A 49 -5.83 8.17 3.04
CA PHE A 49 -4.37 8.09 2.99
C PHE A 49 -3.70 9.40 2.54
N GLY A 50 -4.45 10.51 2.47
CA GLY A 50 -3.96 11.80 2.00
C GLY A 50 -2.86 12.42 2.88
N VAL A 51 -2.35 13.58 2.47
CA VAL A 51 -1.20 14.27 3.09
C VAL A 51 -1.35 14.54 4.60
N SER A 52 -2.58 14.70 5.08
CA SER A 52 -2.88 14.95 6.51
C SER A 52 -3.28 13.69 7.27
N SER A 53 -3.20 12.51 6.64
CA SER A 53 -3.55 11.25 7.27
C SER A 53 -2.46 10.79 8.25
N GLN A 54 -2.87 10.01 9.24
CA GLN A 54 -1.93 9.34 10.16
C GLN A 54 -1.04 8.30 9.46
N TYR A 55 -1.46 7.83 8.28
CA TYR A 55 -0.75 6.78 7.54
C TYR A 55 0.56 7.27 6.95
N ASN A 56 0.73 8.58 6.73
CA ASN A 56 2.00 9.18 6.25
C ASN A 56 2.61 8.43 5.05
N ILE A 57 1.83 8.26 3.98
CA ILE A 57 2.24 7.46 2.81
C ILE A 57 3.34 8.17 2.02
N GLY A 58 4.49 7.52 1.90
CA GLY A 58 5.65 7.96 1.14
C GLY A 58 5.96 7.12 -0.11
N HIS A 59 5.34 5.94 -0.22
CA HIS A 59 5.43 5.09 -1.42
C HIS A 59 4.11 4.36 -1.65
N ILE A 60 3.77 4.18 -2.92
CA ILE A 60 2.58 3.43 -3.34
C ILE A 60 3.00 2.39 -4.36
N MET A 61 2.70 1.12 -4.08
CA MET A 61 2.94 0.00 -4.98
C MET A 61 1.64 -0.70 -5.35
N ALA A 62 1.55 -1.12 -6.61
CA ALA A 62 0.47 -1.96 -7.12
C ALA A 62 1.04 -3.01 -8.08
N GLN A 63 0.40 -4.18 -8.17
CA GLN A 63 0.90 -5.24 -9.07
C GLN A 63 1.00 -4.78 -10.53
N THR A 64 1.98 -5.32 -11.26
CA THR A 64 2.07 -5.13 -12.71
C THR A 64 0.76 -5.54 -13.39
N TYR A 65 0.31 -4.72 -14.34
CA TYR A 65 -0.85 -4.98 -15.19
C TYR A 65 -0.45 -5.22 -16.63
N LYS A 66 -1.31 -5.92 -17.38
CA LYS A 66 -1.07 -6.26 -18.78
C LYS A 66 -1.54 -5.12 -19.70
N SER A 67 -0.95 -5.02 -20.89
CA SER A 67 -1.38 -4.08 -21.93
C SER A 67 -2.85 -4.25 -22.34
N SER A 68 -3.42 -5.45 -22.15
CA SER A 68 -4.86 -5.72 -22.35
C SER A 68 -5.77 -5.09 -21.29
N GLY A 69 -5.22 -4.45 -20.26
CA GLY A 69 -5.94 -3.96 -19.08
C GLY A 69 -6.18 -5.04 -18.01
N ALA A 70 -5.83 -6.30 -18.28
CA ALA A 70 -5.93 -7.35 -17.27
C ALA A 70 -5.04 -6.99 -16.07
N ARG A 71 -5.59 -7.16 -14.86
CA ARG A 71 -4.93 -6.84 -13.58
C ARG A 71 -4.76 -5.34 -13.29
N LYS A 72 -5.39 -4.42 -14.03
CA LYS A 72 -5.21 -2.97 -13.84
C LYS A 72 -5.87 -2.37 -12.58
N ARG A 73 -6.88 -3.03 -12.01
CA ARG A 73 -7.65 -2.46 -10.88
C ARG A 73 -6.83 -1.98 -9.68
N PRO A 74 -5.81 -2.71 -9.18
CA PRO A 74 -5.01 -2.22 -8.06
C PRO A 74 -4.34 -0.88 -8.37
N TYR A 75 -3.76 -0.74 -9.57
CA TYR A 75 -3.23 0.54 -10.05
C TYR A 75 -4.32 1.62 -10.13
N ASP A 76 -5.47 1.32 -10.73
CA ASP A 76 -6.57 2.30 -10.87
C ASP A 76 -7.14 2.75 -9.51
N THR A 77 -7.06 1.88 -8.50
CA THR A 77 -7.57 2.14 -7.14
C THR A 77 -6.75 3.22 -6.44
N VAL A 78 -5.42 3.18 -6.58
CA VAL A 78 -4.51 4.09 -5.86
C VAL A 78 -4.01 5.25 -6.71
N LEU A 79 -4.27 5.26 -8.02
CA LEU A 79 -3.79 6.32 -8.91
C LEU A 79 -4.23 7.73 -8.47
N PRO A 80 -5.51 8.00 -8.11
CA PRO A 80 -5.92 9.34 -7.70
C PRO A 80 -5.21 9.81 -6.42
N LEU A 81 -4.99 8.91 -5.46
CA LEU A 81 -4.24 9.19 -4.24
C LEU A 81 -2.77 9.51 -4.57
N ALA A 82 -2.13 8.71 -5.42
CA ALA A 82 -0.74 8.95 -5.81
C ALA A 82 -0.57 10.33 -6.47
N GLN A 83 -1.50 10.72 -7.34
CA GLN A 83 -1.51 12.04 -7.96
C GLN A 83 -1.60 13.17 -6.92
N ASP A 84 -2.48 13.06 -5.93
CA ASP A 84 -2.63 14.05 -4.87
C ASP A 84 -1.39 14.18 -3.97
N LEU A 85 -0.70 13.06 -3.73
CA LEU A 85 0.54 13.02 -2.94
C LEU A 85 1.79 13.44 -3.74
N GLY A 86 1.66 13.64 -5.06
CA GLY A 86 2.81 13.88 -5.93
C GLY A 86 3.72 12.66 -6.10
N LEU A 87 3.18 11.45 -5.92
CA LEU A 87 3.86 10.17 -6.04
C LEU A 87 3.53 9.48 -7.37
N THR A 88 4.39 8.56 -7.79
CA THR A 88 4.08 7.60 -8.85
C THR A 88 3.62 6.27 -8.24
N VAL A 89 2.72 5.57 -8.92
CA VAL A 89 2.38 4.18 -8.54
C VAL A 89 3.45 3.25 -9.11
N ASP A 90 4.21 2.61 -8.23
CA ASP A 90 5.18 1.58 -8.59
C ASP A 90 4.46 0.30 -9.02
N THR A 91 4.71 -0.15 -10.25
CA THR A 91 4.14 -1.39 -10.79
C THR A 91 5.20 -2.38 -11.26
N SER A 92 6.38 -2.36 -10.63
CA SER A 92 7.53 -3.18 -11.01
C SER A 92 7.40 -4.66 -10.66
N CYS A 93 6.68 -5.01 -9.59
CA CYS A 93 6.50 -6.40 -9.15
C CYS A 93 5.24 -7.06 -9.75
N ASP A 94 5.40 -8.28 -10.32
CA ASP A 94 4.25 -9.06 -10.81
C ASP A 94 3.36 -9.51 -9.66
N ARG A 95 2.06 -9.69 -9.95
CA ARG A 95 1.04 -10.19 -9.00
C ARG A 95 1.51 -11.39 -8.16
N ASP A 96 2.22 -12.32 -8.80
CA ASP A 96 2.60 -13.60 -8.21
C ASP A 96 4.06 -13.61 -7.69
N ASP A 97 4.77 -12.48 -7.69
CA ASP A 97 6.16 -12.32 -7.25
C ASP A 97 6.24 -11.57 -5.90
N SER A 98 6.01 -12.30 -4.80
CA SER A 98 6.06 -11.73 -3.46
C SER A 98 7.49 -11.40 -3.00
N GLU A 99 8.50 -12.12 -3.50
CA GLU A 99 9.92 -11.84 -3.16
C GLU A 99 10.33 -10.47 -3.67
N CYS A 100 9.90 -10.08 -4.88
CA CYS A 100 10.12 -8.72 -5.41
C CYS A 100 9.59 -7.63 -4.46
N VAL A 101 8.38 -7.82 -3.90
CA VAL A 101 7.78 -6.87 -2.94
C VAL A 101 8.59 -6.80 -1.65
N LYS A 102 9.01 -7.95 -1.12
CA LYS A 102 9.86 -8.04 0.08
C LYS A 102 11.22 -7.38 -0.13
N ASP A 103 11.87 -7.64 -1.27
CA ASP A 103 13.14 -7.01 -1.62
C ASP A 103 12.99 -5.49 -1.72
N PHE A 104 11.89 -5.00 -2.31
CA PHE A 104 11.59 -3.57 -2.32
C PHE A 104 11.44 -3.02 -0.89
N VAL A 105 10.57 -3.61 -0.07
CA VAL A 105 10.27 -3.14 1.30
C VAL A 105 11.53 -3.13 2.18
N LYS A 106 12.39 -4.15 2.07
CA LYS A 106 13.66 -4.24 2.83
C LYS A 106 14.67 -3.18 2.45
N ASN A 107 14.70 -2.78 1.18
CA ASN A 107 15.63 -1.81 0.64
C ASN A 107 15.03 -0.40 0.52
N TYR A 108 13.84 -0.17 1.09
CA TYR A 108 13.19 1.14 1.03
C TYR A 108 13.91 2.15 1.93
N GLU A 109 14.57 3.13 1.32
CA GLU A 109 15.26 4.24 2.00
C GLU A 109 14.46 5.55 1.99
N GLY A 110 13.23 5.53 1.47
CA GLY A 110 12.37 6.72 1.40
C GLY A 110 11.82 7.14 2.77
N THR A 111 11.20 8.32 2.79
CA THR A 111 10.51 8.83 3.98
C THR A 111 9.05 8.41 3.98
N GLY A 112 8.51 8.02 5.13
CA GLY A 112 7.10 7.66 5.26
C GLY A 112 6.85 6.17 5.10
N ASN A 113 5.57 5.81 5.01
CA ASN A 113 5.10 4.43 4.99
C ASN A 113 4.73 3.98 3.57
N ILE A 114 4.60 2.66 3.39
CA ILE A 114 4.33 2.05 2.09
C ILE A 114 2.86 1.63 2.04
N LEU A 115 2.12 2.07 1.03
CA LEU A 115 0.79 1.54 0.70
C LEU A 115 0.90 0.53 -0.45
N ILE A 116 0.45 -0.69 -0.22
CA ILE A 116 0.42 -1.77 -1.21
C ILE A 116 -1.04 -2.07 -1.57
N CYS A 117 -1.39 -1.86 -2.84
CA CYS A 117 -2.70 -2.24 -3.38
C CYS A 117 -2.57 -3.45 -4.30
N TRP A 118 -3.34 -4.52 -4.04
CA TRP A 118 -3.13 -5.79 -4.72
C TRP A 118 -4.42 -6.58 -4.99
N GLU A 119 -4.27 -7.75 -5.62
CA GLU A 119 -5.31 -8.76 -5.72
C GLU A 119 -5.45 -9.51 -4.38
N HIS A 120 -6.68 -9.56 -3.85
CA HIS A 120 -6.96 -10.04 -2.49
C HIS A 120 -6.43 -11.45 -2.19
N LYS A 121 -6.43 -12.39 -3.16
CA LYS A 121 -5.92 -13.76 -2.93
C LYS A 121 -4.40 -13.86 -2.83
N ARG A 122 -3.68 -12.75 -3.00
CA ARG A 122 -2.22 -12.69 -2.87
C ARG A 122 -1.76 -11.82 -1.71
N LEU A 123 -2.63 -11.04 -1.08
CA LEU A 123 -2.24 -10.16 0.03
C LEU A 123 -1.64 -10.93 1.22
N ASN A 124 -2.19 -12.09 1.55
CA ASN A 124 -1.63 -12.96 2.58
C ASN A 124 -0.24 -13.50 2.20
N ASN A 125 0.00 -13.80 0.92
CA ASN A 125 1.33 -14.20 0.45
C ASN A 125 2.34 -13.07 0.63
N LEU A 126 1.96 -11.82 0.31
CA LEU A 126 2.85 -10.67 0.52
C LEU A 126 3.22 -10.49 1.99
N ALA A 127 2.23 -10.48 2.89
CA ALA A 127 2.47 -10.33 4.33
C ALA A 127 3.36 -11.46 4.88
N LYS A 128 3.10 -12.72 4.50
CA LYS A 128 3.94 -13.86 4.90
C LYS A 128 5.37 -13.75 4.39
N GLU A 129 5.54 -13.27 3.16
CA GLU A 129 6.86 -13.09 2.54
C GLU A 129 7.67 -11.99 3.23
N LEU A 130 7.02 -10.94 3.74
CA LEU A 130 7.67 -9.94 4.60
C LEU A 130 8.11 -10.52 5.95
N GLY A 131 7.41 -11.54 6.43
CA GLY A 131 7.77 -12.31 7.62
C GLY A 131 6.63 -12.50 8.62
N ALA A 132 5.40 -12.16 8.25
CA ALA A 132 4.26 -12.23 9.14
C ALA A 132 3.79 -13.67 9.34
N ASP A 133 3.66 -14.08 10.60
CA ASP A 133 3.22 -15.43 10.97
C ASP A 133 1.68 -15.50 11.00
N ASP A 134 1.13 -16.70 10.77
CA ASP A 134 -0.31 -17.01 10.90
C ASP A 134 -1.30 -16.05 10.17
N VAL A 135 -0.90 -15.46 9.05
CA VAL A 135 -1.77 -14.56 8.28
C VAL A 135 -2.88 -15.33 7.54
N ASP A 136 -4.13 -15.03 7.91
CA ASP A 136 -5.34 -15.53 7.25
C ASP A 136 -5.48 -15.02 5.80
N ASN A 137 -6.40 -15.60 5.04
CA ASN A 137 -6.74 -15.06 3.73
C ASN A 137 -7.42 -13.69 3.88
N TYR A 138 -7.10 -12.77 2.97
CA TYR A 138 -7.82 -11.50 2.90
C TYR A 138 -9.31 -11.78 2.55
N PRO A 139 -10.27 -11.25 3.33
CA PRO A 139 -11.70 -11.53 3.14
C PRO A 139 -12.18 -11.10 1.75
N SER A 140 -12.82 -12.03 1.03
CA SER A 140 -13.14 -11.85 -0.40
C SER A 140 -14.34 -10.94 -0.65
N ASP A 141 -15.23 -10.80 0.31
CA ASP A 141 -16.40 -9.92 0.28
C ASP A 141 -16.06 -8.46 0.64
N ARG A 142 -15.09 -8.25 1.54
CA ARG A 142 -14.73 -6.93 2.07
C ARG A 142 -13.77 -6.15 1.19
N PHE A 143 -14.19 -5.02 0.61
CA PHE A 143 -13.34 -4.15 -0.22
C PHE A 143 -12.61 -3.04 0.54
N ASP A 144 -12.97 -2.84 1.79
CA ASP A 144 -12.62 -1.66 2.59
C ASP A 144 -11.54 -1.93 3.65
N ILE A 145 -10.93 -3.12 3.67
CA ILE A 145 -10.03 -3.50 4.76
C ILE A 145 -8.61 -2.97 4.55
N ILE A 146 -8.06 -2.41 5.61
CA ILE A 146 -6.65 -2.02 5.71
C ILE A 146 -5.98 -2.98 6.69
N TRP A 147 -5.00 -3.74 6.20
CA TRP A 147 -4.07 -4.46 7.07
C TRP A 147 -2.87 -3.57 7.37
N THR A 148 -2.47 -3.52 8.64
CA THR A 148 -1.31 -2.78 9.10
C THR A 148 -0.22 -3.75 9.53
N ASP A 149 0.94 -3.67 8.89
CA ASP A 149 2.12 -4.48 9.17
C ASP A 149 3.30 -3.57 9.58
N PRO A 150 3.50 -3.35 10.89
CA PRO A 150 4.52 -2.44 11.38
C PRO A 150 5.95 -3.00 11.21
N PRO A 151 6.99 -2.18 11.44
CA PRO A 151 8.38 -2.60 11.37
C PRO A 151 8.67 -3.90 12.12
N LYS A 152 9.54 -4.73 11.52
CA LYS A 152 9.81 -6.16 11.80
C LYS A 152 8.92 -7.11 11.02
N TYR A 153 7.76 -6.64 10.57
CA TYR A 153 6.84 -7.34 9.66
C TYR A 153 6.48 -8.75 10.13
N LYS A 154 6.21 -8.89 11.44
CA LYS A 154 6.01 -10.21 12.09
C LYS A 154 4.55 -10.61 12.24
N GLU A 155 3.64 -9.66 12.13
CA GLU A 155 2.22 -9.89 12.29
C GLU A 155 1.45 -8.69 11.74
N ILE A 156 0.25 -8.96 11.20
CA ILE A 156 -0.72 -7.89 10.93
C ILE A 156 -1.31 -7.44 12.27
N THR A 157 -0.85 -6.31 12.80
CA THR A 157 -1.25 -5.85 14.14
C THR A 157 -2.62 -5.20 14.18
N GLU A 158 -3.09 -4.66 13.05
CA GLU A 158 -4.41 -4.03 12.96
C GLU A 158 -5.11 -4.38 11.65
N VAL A 159 -6.41 -4.66 11.76
CA VAL A 159 -7.35 -4.83 10.64
C VAL A 159 -8.43 -3.77 10.81
N THR A 160 -8.35 -2.72 10.01
CA THR A 160 -9.28 -1.57 10.08
C THR A 160 -10.06 -1.43 8.80
N SER A 161 -11.04 -0.53 8.79
CA SER A 161 -11.85 -0.20 7.62
C SER A 161 -11.46 1.18 7.10
N GLU A 162 -11.51 1.35 5.78
CA GLU A 162 -11.30 2.61 5.06
C GLU A 162 -12.30 3.71 5.48
N LYS A 163 -13.48 3.33 6.02
CA LYS A 163 -14.53 4.29 6.43
C LYS A 163 -15.06 5.11 5.27
N CYS A 164 -15.19 4.48 4.10
CA CYS A 164 -15.69 5.13 2.89
C CYS A 164 -17.22 5.21 2.94
N PRO A 165 -17.82 6.41 2.92
CA PRO A 165 -19.26 6.58 3.09
C PRO A 165 -20.07 5.78 2.05
N GLY A 166 -20.89 4.84 2.53
CA GLY A 166 -21.76 4.02 1.69
C GLY A 166 -21.08 2.90 0.91
N LEU A 167 -19.78 2.65 1.14
CA LEU A 167 -19.01 1.62 0.43
C LEU A 167 -18.48 0.51 1.33
N ASP A 168 -18.39 0.72 2.64
CA ASP A 168 -17.89 -0.32 3.55
C ASP A 168 -18.93 -1.42 3.73
N ALA A 169 -18.65 -2.58 3.14
CA ALA A 169 -19.48 -3.78 3.19
C ALA A 169 -18.60 -5.01 2.94
#